data_AF-A0A8J1Y5Q3-F1
#
_entry.id   AF-A0A8J1Y5Q3-F1
#
_cell.length_a   1.000
_cell.length_b   1.000
_cell.length_c   1.000
_cell.angle_alpha   90.00
_cell.angle_beta   90.00
_cell.angle_gamma   90.00
#
_symmetry.space_group_name_H-M   'P 1'
#
loop_
_entity.id
_entity.type
_entity.pdbx_description
1 polymer ?
#
loop_
_entity_poly.entity_id
_entity_poly.type
_entity_poly.pdbx_seq_one_letter_code
_entity_poly.pdbx_strand_id
1 'polypeptide(L)'
;MATAQEIKDEYLECKICFEPFVTPKVLDCLHSFCLKCLQRIEAKAKNKHIISCPICRCETTTQKGVDGLRVNFLINSLQEAMGKMRAGPVTCEFCDDDASHKCIQCLDDMCKSHASMHTYSKFTRNHNVVPLDEVKSGKYATQIKAAQQVECETHAGKYIELFCTQCDTPVCMMCKITEHDSHKCVTIAQAAATKKAGKLLPLADAI
;
A
#
# COMPACT_ATOMS: atom_id res chain seq x y z
N MET A 1 11.17 27.65 -1.96
CA MET A 1 10.64 26.43 -2.58
C MET A 1 11.28 25.27 -1.86
N ALA A 2 10.51 24.42 -1.17
CA ALA A 2 11.08 23.26 -0.49
C ALA A 2 11.65 22.30 -1.53
N THR A 3 12.89 21.88 -1.33
CA THR A 3 13.58 20.91 -2.17
C THR A 3 12.88 19.55 -2.11
N ALA A 4 13.03 18.71 -3.14
CA ALA A 4 12.48 17.35 -3.14
C ALA A 4 12.97 16.49 -1.96
N GLN A 5 14.10 16.87 -1.35
CA GLN A 5 14.67 16.24 -0.17
C GLN A 5 13.91 16.64 1.11
N GLU A 6 13.59 17.93 1.29
CA GLU A 6 12.80 18.41 2.45
C GLU A 6 11.39 17.81 2.49
N ILE A 7 10.75 17.61 1.33
CA ILE A 7 9.44 16.93 1.24
C ILE A 7 9.56 15.45 1.60
N LYS A 8 10.71 14.82 1.33
CA LYS A 8 10.94 13.41 1.63
C LYS A 8 11.09 13.19 3.13
N ASP A 9 11.92 14.03 3.76
CA ASP A 9 12.27 13.92 5.17
C ASP A 9 11.05 14.33 6.05
N GLU A 10 10.25 15.29 5.59
CA GLU A 10 9.07 15.73 6.33
C GLU A 10 7.89 14.75 6.24
N TYR A 11 7.64 14.12 5.07
CA TYR A 11 6.40 13.37 4.81
C TYR A 11 6.57 11.85 4.60
N LEU A 12 7.78 11.34 4.35
CA LEU A 12 8.02 9.92 4.06
C LEU A 12 8.93 9.21 5.07
N GLU A 13 9.12 9.83 6.24
CA GLU A 13 9.87 9.27 7.35
C GLU A 13 8.96 8.92 8.54
N CYS A 14 9.29 7.80 9.16
CA CYS A 14 8.65 7.38 10.40
C CYS A 14 9.11 8.26 11.55
N LYS A 15 8.18 8.95 12.22
CA LYS A 15 8.50 9.85 13.35
C LYS A 15 8.91 9.15 14.66
N ILE A 16 9.11 7.83 14.62
CA ILE A 16 9.65 7.05 15.76
C ILE A 16 11.12 6.70 15.53
N CYS A 17 11.46 6.17 14.34
CA CYS A 17 12.83 5.77 14.02
C CYS A 17 13.59 6.80 13.18
N PHE A 18 12.92 7.84 12.67
CA PHE A 18 13.48 8.85 11.77
C PHE A 18 14.13 8.28 10.52
N GLU A 19 13.64 7.12 10.09
CA GLU A 19 14.05 6.42 8.88
C GLU A 19 12.86 6.38 7.91
N PRO A 20 13.12 6.17 6.60
CA PRO A 20 12.07 5.91 5.63
C PRO A 20 11.13 4.80 6.12
N PHE A 21 9.83 4.94 5.84
CA PHE A 21 8.86 3.92 6.22
C PHE A 21 9.21 2.54 5.65
N VAL A 22 9.18 1.53 6.52
CA VAL A 22 9.31 0.11 6.18
C VAL A 22 8.05 -0.59 6.70
N THR A 23 7.26 -1.15 5.78
CA THR A 23 5.95 -1.75 6.06
C THR A 23 5.06 -0.81 6.91
N PRO A 24 4.71 0.39 6.40
CA PRO A 24 3.97 1.39 7.16
C PRO A 24 2.57 0.89 7.52
N LYS A 25 2.27 0.82 8.81
CA LYS A 25 0.95 0.54 9.35
C LYS A 25 0.23 1.84 9.67
N VAL A 26 -1.05 1.93 9.33
CA VAL A 26 -1.89 3.10 9.60
C VAL A 26 -2.77 2.88 10.82
N LEU A 27 -2.77 3.85 11.73
CA LEU A 27 -3.67 3.91 12.89
C LEU A 27 -5.02 4.52 12.50
N ASP A 28 -6.02 4.43 13.38
CA ASP A 28 -7.37 5.01 13.14
C ASP A 28 -7.33 6.53 12.98
N CYS A 29 -6.33 7.18 13.60
CA CYS A 29 -6.04 8.61 13.42
C CYS A 29 -5.31 8.97 12.11
N LEU A 30 -5.13 7.99 11.22
CA LEU A 30 -4.45 8.09 9.92
C LEU A 30 -2.93 8.37 9.97
N HIS A 31 -2.35 8.50 11.17
CA HIS A 31 -0.90 8.51 11.31
C HIS A 31 -0.32 7.13 11.00
N SER A 32 0.80 7.13 10.28
CA SER A 32 1.48 5.90 9.85
C SER A 32 2.84 5.76 10.53
N PHE A 33 3.22 4.52 10.85
CA PHE A 33 4.48 4.17 11.51
C PHE A 33 4.98 2.83 10.98
N CYS A 34 6.29 2.57 11.03
CA CYS A 34 6.83 1.27 10.66
C CYS A 34 6.26 0.17 11.57
N LEU A 35 5.96 -1.01 11.03
CA LEU A 35 5.49 -2.16 11.81
C LEU A 35 6.39 -2.44 13.02
N LYS A 36 7.70 -2.53 12.81
CA LYS A 36 8.70 -2.76 13.87
C LYS A 36 8.66 -1.68 14.96
N CYS A 37 8.33 -0.43 14.61
CA CYS A 37 8.23 0.66 15.58
C CYS A 37 6.97 0.53 16.43
N LEU A 38 5.83 0.18 15.83
CA LEU A 38 4.61 -0.07 16.58
C LEU A 38 4.73 -1.32 17.46
N GLN A 39 5.38 -2.38 16.99
CA GLN A 39 5.67 -3.59 17.79
C GLN A 39 6.44 -3.26 19.07
N ARG A 40 7.41 -2.33 19.01
CA ARG A 40 8.13 -1.86 20.22
C ARG A 40 7.23 -1.09 21.19
N ILE A 41 6.24 -0.36 20.69
CA ILE A 41 5.27 0.36 21.52
C ILE A 41 4.31 -0.65 22.17
N GLU A 42 3.78 -1.58 21.38
CA GLU A 42 2.90 -2.64 21.85
C GLU A 42 3.57 -3.51 22.91
N ALA A 43 4.86 -3.84 22.75
CA ALA A 43 5.64 -4.60 23.74
C ALA A 43 5.76 -3.89 25.10
N LYS A 44 5.68 -2.56 25.13
CA LYS A 44 5.72 -1.74 26.36
C LYS A 44 4.32 -1.40 26.89
N ALA A 45 3.27 -1.65 26.12
CA ALA A 45 1.90 -1.32 26.48
C ALA A 45 1.36 -2.32 27.50
N LYS A 46 0.57 -1.82 28.46
CA LYS A 46 -0.15 -2.68 29.42
C LYS A 46 -1.25 -3.51 28.76
N ASN A 47 -1.84 -2.98 27.68
CA ASN A 47 -2.87 -3.64 26.90
C ASN A 47 -2.39 -3.78 25.45
N LYS A 48 -2.16 -5.02 25.01
CA LYS A 48 -1.70 -5.33 23.64
C LYS A 48 -2.77 -5.11 22.57
N HIS A 49 -4.01 -4.82 22.98
CA HIS A 49 -5.12 -4.57 22.06
C HIS A 49 -5.38 -3.08 21.81
N ILE A 50 -4.66 -2.17 22.49
CA ILE A 50 -4.84 -0.73 22.35
C ILE A 50 -3.49 -0.08 22.12
N ILE A 51 -3.39 0.67 21.03
CA ILE A 51 -2.18 1.39 20.65
C ILE A 51 -2.48 2.87 20.65
N SER A 52 -1.76 3.62 21.48
CA SER A 52 -1.83 5.08 21.48
C SER A 52 -0.86 5.64 20.45
N CYS A 53 -1.36 6.52 19.59
CA CYS A 53 -0.56 7.20 18.59
C CYS A 53 0.49 8.12 19.25
N PRO A 54 1.79 7.99 18.91
CA PRO A 54 2.84 8.86 19.47
C PRO A 54 2.69 10.35 19.14
N ILE A 55 1.96 10.69 18.06
CA ILE A 55 1.82 12.07 17.58
C ILE A 55 0.60 12.73 18.22
N CYS A 56 -0.58 12.12 18.10
CA CYS A 56 -1.84 12.74 18.50
C CYS A 56 -2.51 12.06 19.71
N ARG A 57 -1.91 11.00 20.26
CA ARG A 57 -2.40 10.22 21.41
C ARG A 57 -3.73 9.51 21.23
N CYS A 58 -4.38 9.63 20.07
CA CYS A 58 -5.57 8.85 19.73
C CYS A 58 -5.29 7.36 19.85
N GLU A 59 -6.25 6.62 20.39
CA GLU A 59 -6.16 5.19 20.57
C GLU A 59 -6.71 4.45 19.34
N THR A 60 -6.02 3.38 18.96
CA THR A 60 -6.43 2.47 17.90
C THR A 60 -6.58 1.09 18.51
N THR A 61 -7.77 0.50 18.32
CA THR A 61 -8.07 -0.81 18.88
C THR A 61 -7.71 -1.89 17.87
N THR A 62 -6.89 -2.84 18.29
CA THR A 62 -6.36 -3.91 17.43
C THR A 62 -6.76 -5.28 17.96
N GLN A 63 -7.51 -6.04 17.17
CA GLN A 63 -7.91 -7.41 17.55
C GLN A 63 -6.76 -8.42 17.40
N LYS A 64 -5.85 -8.19 16.45
CA LYS A 64 -4.70 -9.07 16.14
C LYS A 64 -3.35 -8.39 16.38
N GLY A 65 -3.32 -7.40 17.29
CA GLY A 65 -2.14 -6.55 17.50
C GLY A 65 -1.79 -5.68 16.29
N VAL A 66 -0.61 -5.09 16.34
CA VAL A 66 -0.01 -4.24 15.28
C VAL A 66 0.06 -4.89 13.91
N ASP A 67 0.27 -6.20 13.84
CA ASP A 67 0.36 -6.95 12.58
C ASP A 67 -0.97 -6.92 11.80
N GLY A 68 -2.10 -6.85 12.51
CA GLY A 68 -3.44 -6.75 11.95
C GLY A 68 -3.82 -5.36 11.44
N LEU A 69 -3.00 -4.34 11.68
CA LEU A 69 -3.26 -2.99 11.16
C LEU A 69 -3.11 -2.94 9.64
N ARG A 70 -3.88 -2.06 9.01
CA ARG A 70 -3.82 -1.85 7.56
C ARG A 70 -2.46 -1.29 7.17
N VAL A 71 -1.91 -1.77 6.06
CA VAL A 71 -0.70 -1.21 5.47
C VAL A 71 -1.08 0.02 4.65
N ASN A 72 -0.33 1.11 4.78
CA ASN A 72 -0.54 2.30 3.98
C ASN A 72 0.23 2.21 2.66
N PHE A 73 -0.38 1.56 1.66
CA PHE A 73 0.22 1.38 0.34
C PHE A 73 0.58 2.69 -0.37
N LEU A 74 -0.08 3.80 -0.03
CA LEU A 74 0.20 5.11 -0.63
C LEU A 74 1.59 5.61 -0.25
N ILE A 75 2.05 5.36 0.97
CA ILE A 75 3.40 5.74 1.40
C ILE A 75 4.43 4.98 0.58
N ASN A 76 4.24 3.69 0.35
CA ASN A 76 5.13 2.88 -0.48
C ASN A 76 5.13 3.39 -1.94
N SER A 77 3.96 3.65 -2.52
CA SER A 77 3.87 4.19 -3.89
C SER A 77 4.46 5.59 -4.02
N LEU A 78 4.36 6.44 -2.99
CA LEU A 78 4.98 7.77 -2.96
C LEU A 78 6.49 7.67 -2.78
N GLN A 79 6.98 6.77 -1.91
CA GLN A 79 8.41 6.46 -1.79
C GLN A 79 8.98 5.92 -3.08
N GLU A 80 8.23 5.12 -3.84
CA GLU A 80 8.62 4.62 -5.16
C GLU A 80 8.59 5.74 -6.21
N ALA A 81 7.53 6.56 -6.24
CA ALA A 81 7.40 7.68 -7.19
C ALA A 81 8.43 8.78 -6.97
N MET A 82 8.72 9.13 -5.71
CA MET A 82 9.84 10.03 -5.34
C MET A 82 11.19 9.30 -5.41
N GLY A 83 11.18 7.98 -5.24
CA GLY A 83 12.27 7.05 -5.51
C GLY A 83 12.58 6.89 -7.00
N LYS A 84 11.80 7.47 -7.91
CA LYS A 84 12.23 7.69 -9.31
C LYS A 84 13.39 8.71 -9.40
N MET A 85 13.83 9.27 -8.27
CA MET A 85 15.14 9.92 -8.10
C MET A 85 16.19 9.05 -7.37
N ARG A 86 15.94 7.76 -7.10
CA ARG A 86 16.91 6.83 -6.49
C ARG A 86 16.93 5.46 -7.18
N ALA A 87 18.02 5.20 -7.89
CA ALA A 87 18.49 3.86 -8.24
C ALA A 87 19.09 3.15 -7.00
N GLY A 88 18.28 2.93 -5.97
CA GLY A 88 18.69 2.18 -4.76
C GLY A 88 18.38 0.68 -4.89
N PRO A 89 19.08 -0.18 -4.12
CA PRO A 89 18.73 -1.60 -4.01
C PRO A 89 17.37 -1.77 -3.35
N VAL A 90 16.52 -2.60 -3.95
CA VAL A 90 15.23 -3.03 -3.39
C VAL A 90 15.53 -4.21 -2.46
N THR A 91 14.94 -4.28 -1.28
CA THR A 91 15.18 -5.38 -0.32
C THR A 91 14.23 -6.55 -0.55
N CYS A 92 14.67 -7.77 -0.23
CA CYS A 92 13.81 -8.96 -0.27
C CYS A 92 12.69 -8.88 0.78
N GLU A 93 11.50 -9.35 0.44
CA GLU A 93 10.35 -9.41 1.37
C GLU A 93 10.52 -10.47 2.48
N PHE A 94 11.45 -11.42 2.32
CA PHE A 94 11.60 -12.59 3.18
C PHE A 94 12.93 -12.62 3.96
N CYS A 95 13.87 -11.73 3.65
CA CYS A 95 15.14 -11.57 4.38
C CYS A 95 15.71 -10.16 4.18
N ASP A 96 16.80 -9.85 4.89
CA ASP A 96 17.45 -8.54 4.80
C ASP A 96 18.42 -8.40 3.59
N ASP A 97 18.44 -9.36 2.65
CA ASP A 97 19.25 -9.28 1.42
C ASP A 97 18.61 -8.42 0.33
N ASP A 98 19.42 -7.96 -0.62
CA ASP A 98 18.94 -7.27 -1.81
C ASP A 98 18.08 -8.18 -2.71
N ALA A 99 16.91 -7.68 -3.08
CA ALA A 99 16.07 -8.27 -4.10
C ALA A 99 16.72 -8.14 -5.48
N SER A 100 16.60 -9.22 -6.24
CA SER A 100 17.06 -9.30 -7.63
C SER A 100 15.94 -9.68 -8.58
N HIS A 101 14.86 -10.26 -8.07
CA HIS A 101 13.75 -10.78 -8.85
C HIS A 101 12.41 -10.33 -8.26
N LYS A 102 11.37 -10.30 -9.09
CA LYS A 102 9.99 -10.04 -8.69
C LYS A 102 9.08 -11.12 -9.24
N CYS A 103 8.16 -11.62 -8.42
CA CYS A 103 7.05 -12.42 -8.93
C CYS A 103 5.96 -11.51 -9.48
N ILE A 104 5.60 -11.59 -10.76
CA ILE A 104 4.60 -10.69 -11.35
C ILE A 104 3.15 -11.05 -10.99
N GLN A 105 2.92 -12.23 -10.42
CA GLN A 105 1.60 -12.64 -9.90
C GLN A 105 1.42 -12.25 -8.43
N CYS A 106 2.43 -12.48 -7.59
CA CYS A 106 2.36 -12.17 -6.16
C CYS A 106 2.75 -10.71 -5.86
N LEU A 107 3.50 -10.08 -6.77
CA LEU A 107 4.15 -8.79 -6.60
C LEU A 107 5.23 -8.76 -5.50
N ASP A 108 5.70 -9.92 -5.05
CA ASP A 108 6.78 -10.03 -4.06
C ASP A 108 8.16 -9.78 -4.69
N ASP A 109 8.98 -8.97 -4.03
CA ASP A 109 10.39 -8.73 -4.38
C ASP A 109 11.29 -9.69 -3.59
N MET A 110 12.15 -10.43 -4.30
CA MET A 110 12.89 -11.56 -3.77
C MET A 110 14.36 -11.52 -4.14
N CYS A 111 15.23 -11.91 -3.21
CA CYS A 111 16.60 -12.27 -3.53
C CYS A 111 16.63 -13.61 -4.30
N LYS A 112 17.79 -13.96 -4.86
CA LYS A 112 17.93 -15.12 -5.74
C LYS A 112 17.52 -16.45 -5.08
N SER A 113 17.78 -16.60 -3.78
CA SER A 113 17.43 -17.81 -3.02
C SER A 113 15.91 -17.94 -2.84
N HIS A 114 15.24 -16.88 -2.37
CA HIS A 114 13.79 -16.85 -2.20
C HIS A 114 13.03 -16.97 -3.53
N ALA A 115 13.55 -16.36 -4.60
CA ALA A 115 13.02 -16.53 -5.96
C ALA A 115 13.07 -18.00 -6.44
N SER A 116 14.17 -18.70 -6.14
CA SER A 116 14.33 -20.12 -6.49
C SER A 116 13.41 -21.02 -5.66
N MET A 117 13.28 -20.73 -4.36
CA MET A 117 12.36 -21.45 -3.48
C MET A 117 10.90 -21.26 -3.91
N HIS A 118 10.53 -20.05 -4.29
CA HIS A 118 9.19 -19.71 -4.79
C HIS A 118 8.84 -20.53 -6.02
N THR A 119 9.75 -20.68 -6.98
CA THR A 119 9.50 -21.50 -8.18
C THR A 119 9.59 -23.01 -7.92
N TYR A 120 10.18 -23.44 -6.80
CA TYR A 120 10.21 -24.86 -6.40
C TYR A 120 8.97 -25.29 -5.60
N SER A 121 8.35 -24.35 -4.87
CA SER A 121 7.16 -24.62 -4.07
C SER A 121 5.97 -25.05 -4.93
N LYS A 122 5.23 -26.08 -4.48
CA LYS A 122 4.05 -26.61 -5.18
C LYS A 122 2.99 -25.54 -5.47
N PHE A 123 2.90 -24.53 -4.61
CA PHE A 123 1.90 -23.48 -4.69
C PHE A 123 2.24 -22.42 -5.75
N THR A 124 3.53 -22.20 -5.98
CA THR A 124 4.03 -21.03 -6.72
C THR A 124 4.97 -21.39 -7.87
N ARG A 125 5.19 -22.68 -8.14
CA ARG A 125 6.00 -23.19 -9.28
C ARG A 125 5.54 -22.73 -10.66
N ASN A 126 4.26 -22.37 -10.77
CA ASN A 126 3.67 -21.86 -12.01
C ASN A 126 3.70 -20.33 -12.08
N HIS A 127 4.22 -19.66 -11.06
CA HIS A 127 4.36 -18.22 -11.06
C HIS A 127 5.58 -17.80 -11.88
N ASN A 128 5.48 -16.61 -12.48
CA ASN A 128 6.51 -16.03 -13.30
C ASN A 128 7.35 -15.10 -12.43
N VAL A 129 8.60 -15.48 -12.21
CA VAL A 129 9.57 -14.73 -11.42
C VAL A 129 10.62 -14.17 -12.38
N VAL A 130 10.68 -12.85 -12.46
CA VAL A 130 11.47 -12.13 -13.48
C VAL A 130 12.50 -11.22 -12.81
N PRO A 131 13.64 -10.92 -13.44
CA PRO A 131 14.63 -9.99 -12.89
C PRO A 131 14.05 -8.58 -12.72
N LEU A 132 14.45 -7.88 -11.65
CA LEU A 132 13.99 -6.52 -11.37
C LEU A 132 14.38 -5.53 -12.48
N ASP A 133 15.49 -5.73 -13.16
CA ASP A 133 15.90 -4.86 -14.27
C ASP A 133 14.91 -4.93 -15.43
N GLU A 134 14.36 -6.11 -15.71
CA GLU A 134 13.31 -6.26 -16.72
C GLU A 134 12.00 -5.60 -16.31
N VAL A 135 11.65 -5.66 -15.01
CA VAL A 135 10.51 -4.92 -14.47
C VAL A 135 10.71 -3.42 -14.61
N LYS A 136 11.89 -2.91 -14.23
CA LYS A 136 12.25 -1.48 -14.32
C LYS A 136 12.26 -0.97 -15.76
N SER A 137 12.62 -1.83 -16.73
CA SER A 137 12.54 -1.51 -18.16
C SER A 137 11.10 -1.38 -18.69
N GLY A 138 10.09 -1.70 -17.88
CA GLY A 138 8.68 -1.64 -18.25
C GLY A 138 8.17 -2.85 -19.04
N LYS A 139 9.02 -3.87 -19.29
CA LYS A 139 8.67 -5.06 -20.07
C LYS A 139 7.44 -5.82 -19.54
N TYR A 140 7.21 -5.76 -18.22
CA TYR A 140 6.10 -6.46 -17.56
C TYR A 140 5.02 -5.53 -16.97
N ALA A 141 5.02 -4.24 -17.35
CA ALA A 141 4.15 -3.24 -16.75
C ALA A 141 2.64 -3.59 -16.86
N THR A 142 2.23 -4.22 -17.96
CA THR A 142 0.83 -4.64 -18.17
C THR A 142 0.41 -5.80 -17.28
N GLN A 143 1.24 -6.84 -17.12
CA GLN A 143 0.92 -7.96 -16.24
C GLN A 143 0.93 -7.53 -14.77
N ILE A 144 1.90 -6.70 -14.37
CA ILE A 144 1.96 -6.15 -13.01
C ILE A 144 0.70 -5.34 -12.70
N LYS A 145 0.26 -4.50 -13.65
CA LYS A 145 -0.97 -3.72 -13.49
C LYS A 145 -2.22 -4.61 -13.40
N ALA A 146 -2.26 -5.72 -14.12
CA ALA A 146 -3.35 -6.70 -14.01
C ALA A 146 -3.34 -7.42 -12.66
N ALA A 147 -2.16 -7.81 -12.15
CA ALA A 147 -2.03 -8.46 -10.84
C ALA A 147 -2.39 -7.53 -9.65
N GLN A 148 -2.36 -6.20 -9.85
CA GLN A 148 -2.80 -5.21 -8.86
C GLN A 148 -4.33 -5.04 -8.78
N GLN A 149 -5.11 -5.70 -9.65
CA GLN A 149 -6.56 -5.58 -9.65
C GLN A 149 -7.16 -6.26 -8.41
N VAL A 150 -7.97 -5.52 -7.66
CA VAL A 150 -8.63 -6.02 -6.45
C VAL A 150 -9.88 -6.81 -6.84
N GLU A 151 -9.96 -8.07 -6.40
CA GLU A 151 -11.13 -8.92 -6.60
C GLU A 151 -12.29 -8.47 -5.68
N CYS A 152 -13.51 -8.62 -6.18
CA CYS A 152 -14.73 -8.30 -5.47
C CYS A 152 -15.05 -9.36 -4.42
N GLU A 153 -15.29 -8.93 -3.19
CA GLU A 153 -15.58 -9.82 -2.06
C GLU A 153 -16.86 -10.67 -2.26
N THR A 154 -17.84 -10.16 -3.02
CA THR A 154 -19.13 -10.83 -3.25
C THR A 154 -19.20 -11.58 -4.57
N HIS A 155 -18.27 -11.34 -5.49
CA HIS A 155 -18.30 -11.90 -6.84
C HIS A 155 -16.93 -12.45 -7.25
N ALA A 156 -16.71 -13.73 -6.98
CA ALA A 156 -15.46 -14.40 -7.28
C ALA A 156 -15.06 -14.28 -8.77
N GLY A 157 -13.79 -13.98 -9.01
CA GLY A 157 -13.20 -13.75 -10.33
C GLY A 157 -13.64 -12.44 -11.00
N LYS A 158 -14.36 -11.55 -10.29
CA LYS A 158 -14.70 -10.20 -10.78
C LYS A 158 -13.88 -9.16 -10.07
N TYR A 159 -13.44 -8.15 -10.79
CA TYR A 159 -12.58 -7.11 -10.24
C TYR A 159 -13.35 -5.83 -9.98
N ILE A 160 -12.89 -5.08 -9.00
CA ILE A 160 -13.41 -3.74 -8.69
C ILE A 160 -12.97 -2.78 -9.79
N GLU A 161 -13.95 -2.19 -10.48
CA GLU A 161 -13.71 -1.25 -11.60
C GLU A 161 -14.51 0.05 -11.45
N LEU A 162 -15.51 0.07 -10.56
CA LEU A 162 -16.45 1.16 -10.39
C LEU A 162 -16.54 1.58 -8.92
N PHE A 163 -17.06 2.78 -8.70
CA PHE A 163 -17.36 3.34 -7.40
C PHE A 163 -18.83 3.78 -7.36
N CYS A 164 -19.60 3.23 -6.43
CA CYS A 164 -20.97 3.66 -6.19
C CYS A 164 -20.98 4.97 -5.39
N THR A 165 -21.45 6.05 -6.00
CA THR A 165 -21.45 7.37 -5.34
C THR A 165 -22.52 7.54 -4.27
N GLN A 166 -23.61 6.77 -4.34
CA GLN A 166 -24.66 6.77 -3.31
C GLN A 166 -24.28 5.96 -2.08
N CYS A 167 -23.59 4.84 -2.28
CA CYS A 167 -23.21 3.94 -1.18
C CYS A 167 -21.80 4.24 -0.62
N ASP A 168 -21.03 5.10 -1.31
CA ASP A 168 -19.62 5.39 -1.03
C ASP A 168 -18.73 4.13 -0.97
N THR A 169 -19.05 3.13 -1.80
CA THR A 169 -18.35 1.83 -1.84
C THR A 169 -17.79 1.49 -3.23
N PRO A 170 -16.61 0.84 -3.30
CA PRO A 170 -16.11 0.24 -4.54
C PRO A 170 -16.96 -0.97 -4.93
N VAL A 171 -17.24 -1.12 -6.22
CA VAL A 171 -18.10 -2.18 -6.74
C VAL A 171 -17.53 -2.76 -8.05
N CYS A 172 -17.77 -4.05 -8.30
CA CYS A 172 -17.51 -4.65 -9.60
C CYS A 172 -18.70 -4.47 -10.55
N MET A 173 -18.54 -4.86 -11.81
CA MET A 173 -19.62 -4.82 -12.80
C MET A 173 -20.82 -5.69 -12.42
N MET A 174 -20.61 -6.79 -11.69
CA MET A 174 -21.72 -7.63 -11.23
C MET A 174 -22.53 -6.95 -10.12
N CYS A 175 -21.86 -6.42 -9.09
CA CYS A 175 -22.50 -5.56 -8.08
C CYS A 175 -23.33 -4.44 -8.72
N LYS A 176 -22.83 -3.83 -9.81
CA LYS A 176 -23.52 -2.77 -10.54
C LYS A 176 -24.85 -3.23 -11.15
N ILE A 177 -24.99 -4.50 -11.56
CA ILE A 177 -26.24 -4.99 -12.19
C ILE A 177 -27.15 -5.75 -11.22
N THR A 178 -26.65 -6.17 -10.06
CA THR A 178 -27.43 -6.92 -9.05
C THR A 178 -27.92 -6.04 -7.91
N GLU A 179 -27.01 -5.38 -7.20
CA GLU A 179 -27.28 -4.67 -5.95
C GLU A 179 -27.28 -3.15 -6.11
N HIS A 180 -26.63 -2.65 -7.16
CA HIS A 180 -26.44 -1.23 -7.43
C HIS A 180 -26.98 -0.84 -8.82
N ASP A 181 -27.95 -1.57 -9.36
CA ASP A 181 -28.56 -1.37 -10.68
C ASP A 181 -29.08 0.06 -10.89
N SER A 182 -29.75 0.59 -9.86
CA SER A 182 -30.34 1.92 -9.85
C SER A 182 -29.41 3.01 -9.28
N HIS A 183 -28.24 2.61 -8.76
CA HIS A 183 -27.27 3.56 -8.22
C HIS A 183 -26.33 4.13 -9.29
N LYS A 184 -25.88 5.37 -9.10
CA LYS A 184 -24.89 6.03 -9.94
C LYS A 184 -23.51 5.51 -9.56
N CYS A 185 -23.01 4.62 -10.39
CA CYS A 185 -21.63 4.18 -10.33
C CYS A 185 -20.81 4.95 -11.38
N VAL A 186 -19.64 5.42 -10.96
CA VAL A 186 -18.65 6.07 -11.82
C VAL A 186 -17.39 5.23 -11.84
N THR A 187 -16.48 5.47 -12.77
CA THR A 187 -15.19 4.77 -12.76
C THR A 187 -14.38 5.20 -11.53
N ILE A 188 -13.48 4.33 -11.05
CA ILE A 188 -12.56 4.67 -9.96
C ILE A 188 -11.78 5.96 -10.27
N ALA A 189 -11.37 6.16 -11.53
CA ALA A 189 -10.69 7.36 -11.98
C ALA A 189 -11.55 8.64 -11.83
N GLN A 190 -12.83 8.56 -12.21
CA GLN A 190 -13.77 9.68 -12.06
C GLN A 190 -14.04 10.00 -10.58
N ALA A 191 -14.24 8.99 -9.74
CA ALA A 191 -14.41 9.17 -8.29
C ALA A 191 -13.18 9.80 -7.63
N ALA A 192 -11.97 9.40 -8.07
CA ALA A 192 -10.73 10.00 -7.58
C ALA A 192 -10.58 11.47 -7.98
N ALA A 193 -10.99 11.83 -9.20
CA ALA A 193 -10.94 13.21 -9.69
C ALA A 193 -11.89 14.14 -8.91
N THR A 194 -13.12 13.70 -8.62
CA THR A 194 -14.10 14.50 -7.88
C THR A 194 -13.70 14.67 -6.40
N LYS A 195 -13.17 13.62 -5.75
CA LYS A 195 -12.65 13.73 -4.37
C LYS A 195 -11.39 14.62 -4.27
N LYS A 196 -10.55 14.68 -5.32
CA LYS A 196 -9.42 15.63 -5.39
C LYS A 196 -9.88 17.09 -5.53
N ALA A 197 -10.92 17.35 -6.31
CA ALA A 197 -11.47 18.71 -6.48
C ALA A 197 -12.12 19.26 -5.20
N GLY A 198 -12.67 18.40 -4.33
CA GLY A 198 -13.29 18.81 -3.07
C GLY A 198 -12.34 19.09 -1.89
N LYS A 199 -11.03 18.83 -2.02
CA LYS A 199 -10.04 18.95 -0.92
C LYS A 199 -8.90 19.94 -1.15
N LEU A 200 -8.87 20.64 -2.27
CA LEU A 200 -7.95 21.76 -2.49
C LEU A 200 -8.70 23.09 -2.35
N LEU A 201 -9.14 23.40 -1.12
CA LEU A 201 -9.31 24.80 -0.76
C LEU A 201 -7.91 25.38 -0.54
N PRO A 202 -7.59 26.58 -1.09
CA PRO A 202 -6.25 27.15 -0.96
C PRO A 202 -5.89 27.35 0.52
N LEU A 203 -4.73 26.84 0.93
CA LEU A 203 -4.02 27.18 2.16
C LEU A 203 -3.50 28.64 2.13
N ALA A 204 -4.30 29.58 1.61
CA ALA A 204 -3.87 30.96 1.38
C ALA A 204 -4.32 31.96 2.45
N ASP A 205 -5.25 31.60 3.35
CA ASP A 205 -5.81 32.56 4.33
C ASP A 205 -5.65 32.14 5.80
N ALA A 206 -4.53 31.50 6.13
CA ALA A 206 -4.17 31.22 7.53
C ALA A 206 -2.75 31.74 7.85
N ILE A 207 -2.59 33.06 7.83
CA ILE A 207 -1.61 33.82 8.63
C ILE A 207 -2.35 34.99 9.26
#